data_AF-A0A846TE45-F1
#
_entry.id   AF-A0A846TE45-F1
#
_cell.length_a   1.000
_cell.length_b   1.000
_cell.length_c   1.000
_cell.angle_alpha   90.00
_cell.angle_beta   90.00
_cell.angle_gamma   90.00
#
_symmetry.space_group_name_H-M   'P 1'
#
loop_
_entity.id
_entity.type
_entity.pdbx_description
1 polymer ?
#
loop_
_entity_poly.entity_id
_entity_poly.type
_entity_poly.pdbx_seq_one_letter_code
_entity_poly.pdbx_strand_id
1 'polypeptide(L)'
;MNLIIRNLSAAILIAMASTGVAAESGYEAGSPREKGKKLFEQFRAVESWSHQERIRILQTADKCILAASTRQEFRTCEEQEGSSRRAHLAEAQARRQQLREEAQALRRAWEN
;
A
#
# COMPACT_ATOMS: atom_id res chain seq x y z
N MET A 1 -42.30 37.55 -14.32
CA MET A 1 -42.22 38.83 -13.59
C MET A 1 -42.56 38.57 -12.13
N ASN A 2 -41.69 39.05 -11.23
CA ASN A 2 -41.85 39.33 -9.79
C ASN A 2 -42.02 38.12 -8.85
N LEU A 3 -41.03 37.72 -8.03
CA LEU A 3 -40.30 38.36 -6.91
C LEU A 3 -40.95 38.11 -5.55
N ILE A 4 -40.15 37.46 -4.67
CA ILE A 4 -40.04 37.66 -3.21
C ILE A 4 -41.25 37.15 -2.40
N ILE A 5 -41.06 36.22 -1.45
CA ILE A 5 -40.82 36.55 -0.04
C ILE A 5 -39.86 35.51 0.58
N ARG A 6 -38.66 35.98 0.88
CA ARG A 6 -37.74 35.41 1.87
C ARG A 6 -38.26 35.81 3.25
N ASN A 7 -38.66 34.85 4.07
CA ASN A 7 -38.84 35.08 5.50
C ASN A 7 -37.61 34.55 6.26
N LEU A 8 -36.86 35.51 6.79
CA LEU A 8 -35.95 35.32 7.92
C LEU A 8 -36.76 34.81 9.12
N SER A 9 -36.20 33.83 9.84
CA SER A 9 -36.39 33.73 11.28
C SER A 9 -35.10 33.19 11.88
N ALA A 10 -34.45 34.08 12.62
CA ALA A 10 -33.29 33.83 13.43
C ALA A 10 -33.69 33.06 14.69
N ALA A 11 -32.84 32.12 15.15
CA ALA A 11 -32.64 31.86 16.57
C ALA A 11 -31.36 31.04 16.78
N ILE A 12 -30.44 31.66 17.49
CA ILE A 12 -29.16 31.15 17.99
C ILE A 12 -29.42 30.07 19.05
N LEU A 13 -28.63 29.00 19.06
CA LEU A 13 -28.22 28.35 20.31
C LEU A 13 -26.85 27.69 20.15
N ILE A 14 -25.90 28.29 20.83
CA ILE A 14 -24.57 27.79 21.12
C ILE A 14 -24.73 26.49 21.92
N ALA A 15 -24.18 25.39 21.40
CA ALA A 15 -23.72 24.30 22.22
C ALA A 15 -22.24 24.07 21.87
N MET A 16 -21.36 24.79 22.57
CA MET A 16 -20.00 24.35 22.78
C MET A 16 -20.06 23.04 23.56
N ALA A 17 -20.23 21.93 22.86
CA ALA A 17 -19.93 20.62 23.39
C ALA A 17 -18.43 20.39 23.16
N SER A 18 -17.64 20.87 24.12
CA SER A 18 -16.30 20.35 24.40
C SER A 18 -16.44 18.90 24.88
N THR A 19 -16.82 17.99 23.98
CA THR A 19 -16.67 16.56 24.21
C THR A 19 -15.24 16.20 23.87
N GLY A 20 -14.55 15.73 24.90
CA GLY A 20 -13.12 15.51 24.97
C GLY A 20 -12.53 14.89 23.72
N VAL A 21 -11.31 15.32 23.45
CA VAL A 21 -10.27 14.48 22.85
C VAL A 21 -10.20 13.20 23.68
N ALA A 22 -11.02 12.22 23.35
CA ALA A 22 -10.62 10.84 23.51
C ALA A 22 -9.49 10.68 22.50
N ALA A 23 -8.27 10.98 22.96
CA ALA A 23 -7.11 10.37 22.38
C ALA A 23 -7.37 8.88 22.54
N GLU A 24 -7.89 8.25 21.48
CA GLU A 24 -7.58 6.86 21.21
C GLU A 24 -6.06 6.82 21.06
N SER A 25 -5.37 6.81 22.20
CA SER A 25 -4.08 6.17 22.28
C SER A 25 -4.39 4.70 22.06
N GLY A 26 -4.54 4.34 20.79
CA GLY A 26 -4.42 2.98 20.30
C GLY A 26 -3.02 2.55 20.67
N TYR A 27 -2.87 2.15 21.93
CA TYR A 27 -1.68 1.59 22.50
C TYR A 27 -1.55 0.22 21.83
N GLU A 28 -0.98 0.17 20.62
CA GLU A 28 -0.36 -1.05 20.11
C GLU A 28 0.91 -1.31 20.95
N ALA A 29 0.73 -1.54 22.24
CA ALA A 29 1.68 -2.27 23.04
C ALA A 29 1.38 -3.76 22.92
N GLY A 30 1.51 -4.25 21.68
CA GLY A 30 1.95 -5.61 21.53
C GLY A 30 3.31 -5.73 22.22
N SER A 31 3.50 -6.81 22.97
CA SER A 31 4.81 -7.21 23.46
C SER A 31 5.83 -7.19 22.32
N PRO A 32 7.12 -6.99 22.64
CA PRO A 32 8.15 -6.98 21.63
C PRO A 32 8.08 -8.22 20.70
N ARG A 33 7.82 -9.40 21.27
CA ARG A 33 7.59 -10.66 20.54
C ARG A 33 6.42 -10.59 19.54
N GLU A 34 5.30 -9.98 19.91
CA GLU A 34 4.13 -9.83 19.02
C GLU A 34 4.44 -8.89 17.86
N LYS A 35 5.16 -7.79 18.11
CA LYS A 35 5.64 -6.88 17.05
C LYS A 35 6.56 -7.60 16.07
N GLY A 36 7.47 -8.44 16.58
CA GLY A 36 8.34 -9.27 15.75
C GLY A 36 7.57 -10.29 14.90
N LYS A 37 6.54 -10.93 15.47
CA LYS A 37 5.66 -11.85 14.73
C LYS A 37 4.90 -11.14 13.62
N LYS A 38 4.31 -9.98 13.90
CA LYS A 38 3.59 -9.14 12.92
C LYS A 38 4.50 -8.76 11.75
N LEU A 39 5.73 -8.34 12.05
CA LEU A 39 6.71 -7.98 11.03
C LEU A 39 7.12 -9.17 10.16
N PHE A 40 7.30 -10.35 10.76
CA PHE A 40 7.56 -11.58 10.00
C PHE A 40 6.40 -11.95 9.06
N GLU A 41 5.16 -11.82 9.52
CA GLU A 41 3.97 -12.05 8.69
C GLU A 41 3.90 -11.05 7.51
N GLN A 42 4.27 -9.79 7.73
CA GLN A 42 4.37 -8.79 6.67
C GLN A 42 5.45 -9.13 5.64
N PHE A 43 6.63 -9.59 6.07
CA PHE A 43 7.67 -10.08 5.15
C PHE A 43 7.17 -11.24 4.29
N ARG A 44 6.47 -12.21 4.90
CA ARG A 44 5.85 -13.32 4.16
C ARG A 44 4.80 -12.86 3.17
N ALA A 45 3.98 -11.87 3.54
CA ALA A 45 2.98 -11.30 2.65
C ALA A 45 3.62 -10.63 1.43
N VAL A 46 4.69 -9.84 1.64
CA VAL A 46 5.45 -9.22 0.54
C VAL A 46 6.06 -10.28 -0.37
N GLU A 47 6.63 -11.36 0.18
CA GLU A 47 7.20 -12.42 -0.65
C GLU A 47 6.14 -13.18 -1.45
N SER A 48 5.01 -13.53 -0.82
CA SER A 48 3.91 -14.20 -1.52
C SER A 48 3.35 -13.34 -2.65
N TRP A 49 3.14 -12.05 -2.40
CA TRP A 49 2.71 -11.11 -3.44
C TRP A 49 3.75 -11.02 -4.56
N SER A 50 5.03 -10.87 -4.20
CA SER A 50 6.13 -10.78 -5.16
C SER A 50 6.23 -12.01 -6.05
N HIS A 51 5.98 -13.19 -5.48
CA HIS A 51 5.94 -14.44 -6.23
C HIS A 51 4.78 -14.49 -7.22
N GLN A 52 3.56 -14.17 -6.76
CA GLN A 52 2.37 -14.13 -7.63
C GLN A 52 2.54 -13.13 -8.77
N GLU A 53 3.12 -11.96 -8.49
CA GLU A 53 3.32 -10.93 -9.50
C GLU A 53 4.35 -11.35 -10.57
N ARG A 54 5.42 -12.05 -10.17
CA ARG A 54 6.35 -12.66 -11.13
C ARG A 54 5.66 -13.66 -12.04
N ILE A 55 4.79 -14.50 -11.49
CA ILE A 55 3.98 -15.45 -12.30
C ILE A 55 3.11 -14.66 -13.27
N ARG A 56 2.41 -13.62 -12.81
CA ARG A 56 1.54 -12.80 -13.65
C ARG A 56 2.30 -12.13 -14.79
N ILE A 57 3.48 -11.57 -14.53
CA ILE A 57 4.35 -10.96 -15.55
C ILE A 57 4.72 -12.02 -16.61
N LEU A 58 5.18 -13.20 -16.18
CA LEU A 58 5.55 -14.27 -17.11
C LEU A 58 4.36 -14.77 -17.93
N GLN A 59 3.19 -14.97 -17.32
CA GLN A 59 1.98 -15.37 -18.03
C GLN A 59 1.50 -14.30 -19.03
N THR A 60 1.70 -13.02 -18.71
CA THR A 60 1.37 -11.92 -19.62
C THR A 60 2.32 -11.91 -20.81
N ALA A 61 3.62 -12.08 -20.57
CA ALA A 61 4.63 -12.17 -21.61
C ALA A 61 4.41 -13.38 -22.53
N ASP A 62 4.10 -14.54 -21.95
CA ASP A 62 3.81 -15.77 -22.68
C ASP A 62 2.64 -15.59 -23.65
N LYS A 63 1.52 -15.01 -23.18
CA LYS A 63 0.37 -14.68 -24.03
C LYS A 63 0.73 -13.70 -25.15
N CYS A 64 1.54 -12.67 -24.86
CA CYS A 64 1.98 -11.69 -25.87
C CYS A 64 2.81 -12.37 -26.96
N ILE A 65 3.78 -13.19 -26.54
CA ILE A 65 4.68 -13.91 -27.44
C ILE A 65 3.90 -14.89 -28.32
N LEU A 66 2.94 -15.63 -27.77
CA LEU A 66 2.10 -16.56 -28.53
C LEU A 66 1.22 -15.86 -29.57
N ALA A 67 0.86 -14.59 -29.35
CA ALA A 67 0.07 -13.80 -30.28
C ALA A 67 0.93 -13.06 -31.33
N ALA A 68 2.24 -12.93 -31.10
CA ALA A 68 3.13 -12.23 -32.01
C ALA A 68 3.28 -12.98 -33.34
N SER A 69 3.02 -12.28 -34.44
CA SER A 69 3.13 -12.81 -35.82
C SER A 69 4.41 -12.36 -36.51
N THR A 70 5.09 -11.35 -35.96
CA THR A 70 6.34 -10.81 -36.51
C THR A 70 7.45 -10.75 -35.47
N ARG A 71 8.69 -10.68 -35.96
CA ARG A 71 9.87 -10.47 -35.10
C ARG A 71 9.79 -9.17 -34.30
N GLN A 72 9.19 -8.12 -34.87
CA GLN A 72 9.06 -6.83 -34.21
C GLN A 72 8.09 -6.92 -33.03
N GLU A 73 6.94 -7.56 -33.22
CA GLU A 73 5.96 -7.80 -32.14
C GLU A 73 6.55 -8.65 -31.02
N PHE A 74 7.31 -9.70 -31.36
CA PHE A 74 8.01 -10.51 -30.37
C PHE A 74 8.96 -9.67 -29.51
N ARG A 75 9.78 -8.80 -30.12
CA ARG A 75 10.67 -7.89 -29.40
C ARG A 75 9.92 -6.92 -28.50
N THR A 76 8.79 -6.39 -28.97
CA THR A 76 7.92 -5.54 -28.14
C THR A 76 7.41 -6.29 -26.92
N CYS A 77 7.05 -7.57 -27.05
CA CYS A 77 6.68 -8.41 -25.90
C CYS A 77 7.85 -8.57 -24.89
N GLU A 78 9.07 -8.80 -25.37
CA GLU A 78 10.26 -8.90 -24.51
C GLU A 78 10.54 -7.58 -23.76
N GLU A 79 10.43 -6.44 -24.45
CA GLU A 79 10.60 -5.12 -23.84
C GLU A 79 9.52 -4.83 -22.78
N GLN A 80 8.28 -5.26 -23.03
CA GLN A 80 7.17 -5.13 -22.10
C GLN A 80 7.35 -6.02 -20.86
N GLU A 81 7.80 -7.26 -21.04
CA GLU A 81 8.15 -8.16 -19.93
C GLU A 81 9.28 -7.54 -19.10
N GLY A 82 10.36 -7.12 -19.75
CA GLY A 82 11.54 -6.58 -19.08
C GLY A 82 11.24 -5.29 -18.31
N SER A 83 10.42 -4.40 -18.86
CA SER A 83 9.98 -3.19 -18.16
C SER A 83 9.09 -3.52 -16.96
N SER A 84 8.12 -4.43 -17.11
CA SER A 84 7.26 -4.88 -16.01
C SER A 84 8.08 -5.52 -14.88
N ARG A 85 9.07 -6.36 -15.23
CA ARG A 85 9.97 -6.99 -14.26
C ARG A 85 10.79 -5.95 -13.51
N ARG A 86 11.38 -4.97 -14.19
CA ARG A 86 12.18 -3.91 -13.53
C ARG A 86 11.33 -3.08 -12.58
N ALA A 87 10.12 -2.69 -13.00
CA ALA A 87 9.18 -1.95 -12.15
C ALA A 87 8.82 -2.75 -10.90
N HIS A 88 8.46 -4.04 -11.06
CA HIS A 88 8.16 -4.92 -9.94
C HIS A 88 9.33 -5.09 -8.98
N LEU A 89 10.55 -5.29 -9.50
CA LEU A 89 11.75 -5.43 -8.66
C LEU A 89 12.01 -4.19 -7.82
N ALA A 90 11.85 -3.00 -8.41
CA ALA A 90 12.00 -1.73 -7.69
C ALA A 90 10.96 -1.59 -6.57
N GLU A 91 9.70 -1.91 -6.86
CA GLU A 91 8.62 -1.86 -5.86
C GLU A 91 8.83 -2.88 -4.72
N ALA A 92 9.14 -4.13 -5.07
CA ALA A 92 9.39 -5.19 -4.10
C ALA A 92 10.62 -4.87 -3.22
N GLN A 93 11.66 -4.25 -3.81
CA GLN A 93 12.81 -3.76 -3.05
C GLN A 93 12.42 -2.67 -2.07
N ALA A 94 11.64 -1.67 -2.50
CA ALA A 94 11.18 -0.59 -1.63
C ALA A 94 10.36 -1.13 -0.44
N ARG A 95 9.39 -2.02 -0.70
CA ARG A 95 8.57 -2.65 0.34
C ARG A 95 9.41 -3.44 1.35
N ARG A 96 10.37 -4.25 0.87
CA ARG A 96 11.28 -5.01 1.75
C ARG A 96 12.21 -4.11 2.55
N GLN A 97 12.67 -3.00 1.95
CA GLN A 97 13.55 -2.07 2.62
C GLN A 97 12.84 -1.39 3.81
N GLN A 98 11.60 -0.95 3.61
CA GLN A 98 10.77 -0.41 4.69
C GLN A 98 10.64 -1.40 5.85
N LEU A 99 10.29 -2.66 5.58
CA LEU A 99 10.17 -3.68 6.63
C LEU A 99 11.50 -3.97 7.35
N ARG A 100 12.64 -3.84 6.66
CA ARG A 100 13.96 -3.98 7.29
C ARG A 100 14.26 -2.82 8.23
N GLU A 101 13.90 -1.60 7.85
CA GLU A 101 14.06 -0.42 8.69
C GLU A 101 13.19 -0.53 9.95
N GLU A 102 11.93 -0.97 9.80
CA GLU A 102 11.05 -1.28 10.91
C GLU A 102 11.63 -2.38 11.82
N ALA A 103 12.22 -3.43 11.24
CA ALA A 103 12.90 -4.49 12.00
C ALA A 103 14.06 -3.97 12.83
N GLN A 104 14.88 -3.10 12.22
CA GLN A 104 16.03 -2.49 12.90
C GLN A 104 15.58 -1.55 14.02
N ALA A 105 14.55 -0.73 13.80
CA ALA A 105 13.99 0.14 14.82
C ALA A 105 13.44 -0.68 16.00
N LEU A 106 12.70 -1.75 15.71
CA LEU A 106 12.21 -2.68 16.73
C LEU A 106 13.37 -3.26 17.53
N ARG A 107 14.43 -3.75 16.86
CA ARG A 107 15.60 -4.30 17.54
C ARG A 107 16.28 -3.29 18.48
N ARG A 108 16.54 -2.06 18.00
CA ARG A 108 17.16 -1.00 18.82
C ARG A 108 16.30 -0.65 20.04
N ALA A 109 14.98 -0.67 19.89
CA ALA A 109 14.05 -0.41 20.98
C ALA A 109 14.02 -1.52 22.05
N TRP A 110 14.62 -2.69 21.81
CA TRP A 110 14.76 -3.76 22.81
C TRP A 110 16.13 -3.78 23.47
N GLU A 111 17.15 -3.26 22.78
CA GLU A 111 18.52 -3.22 23.27
C GLU A 111 18.77 -2.02 24.23
N ASN A 112 17.87 -1.02 24.23
CA ASN A 112 17.84 0.13 25.14
C ASN A 112 16.76 -0.04 26.22
#